data_AF-A0A2U3RCS1-F1
#
_entry.id   AF-A0A2U3RCS1-F1
#
_cell.length_a   1.000
_cell.length_b   1.000
_cell.length_c   1.000
_cell.angle_alpha   90.00
_cell.angle_beta   90.00
_cell.angle_gamma   90.00
#
_symmetry.space_group_name_H-M   'P 1'
#
loop_
_entity.id
_entity.type
_entity.pdbx_description
1 polymer ?
#
loop_
_entity_poly.entity_id
_entity_poly.type
_entity_poly.pdbx_seq_one_letter_code
_entity_poly.pdbx_strand_id
1 'polypeptide(L)'
;MSAIILNYLNQFRTRFNEEIKISVNDLLIKIAAIALVIVPIINSSWEEYGTRKYDSIDIAIAVKDGLLTPIIRNADKKSLSVILMRQKFDYVCSS
;
A
#
# COMPACT_ATOMS: atom_id res chain seq x y z
N MET A 1 -16.08 -2.42 -3.14
CA MET A 1 -15.49 -2.93 -1.87
C MET A 1 -16.64 -3.24 -0.93
N SER A 2 -16.80 -4.48 -0.47
CA SER A 2 -17.94 -4.88 0.38
C SER A 2 -18.06 -3.98 1.62
N ALA A 3 -19.28 -3.52 1.93
CA ALA A 3 -19.54 -2.62 3.06
C ALA A 3 -19.04 -3.17 4.41
N ILE A 4 -18.97 -4.49 4.55
CA ILE A 4 -18.49 -5.19 5.75
C ILE A 4 -17.01 -4.87 6.01
N ILE A 5 -16.17 -4.92 4.97
CA ILE A 5 -14.72 -4.70 5.08
C ILE A 5 -14.45 -3.25 5.46
N LEU A 6 -15.12 -2.31 4.80
CA LEU A 6 -15.00 -0.88 5.11
C LEU A 6 -15.44 -0.56 6.54
N ASN A 7 -16.52 -1.19 7.03
CA ASN A 7 -16.97 -1.01 8.41
C ASN A 7 -15.90 -1.51 9.41
N TYR A 8 -15.34 -2.69 9.18
CA TYR A 8 -14.29 -3.24 10.04
C TYR A 8 -13.04 -2.36 10.08
N LEU A 9 -12.58 -1.87 8.92
CA LEU A 9 -11.43 -0.98 8.84
C LEU A 9 -11.68 0.36 9.54
N ASN A 10 -12.89 0.90 9.44
CA ASN A 10 -13.27 2.11 10.16
C ASN A 10 -13.28 1.88 11.67
N GLN A 11 -13.84 0.77 12.16
CA GLN A 11 -13.81 0.44 13.59
C GLN A 11 -12.39 0.28 14.11
N PHE A 12 -11.53 -0.42 13.37
CA PHE A 12 -10.11 -0.56 13.70
C PHE A 12 -9.43 0.81 13.77
N ARG A 13 -9.64 1.65 12.76
CA ARG A 13 -9.11 3.01 12.71
C ARG A 13 -9.50 3.82 13.94
N THR A 14 -10.78 3.83 14.32
CA THR A 14 -11.29 4.64 15.44
C THR A 14 -10.62 4.30 16.77
N ARG A 15 -10.18 3.04 16.97
CA ARG A 15 -9.49 2.63 18.20
C ARG A 15 -8.10 3.24 18.38
N PHE A 16 -7.45 3.68 17.30
CA PHE A 16 -6.07 4.20 17.32
C PHE A 16 -5.99 5.67 16.87
N ASN A 17 -7.13 6.28 16.55
CA ASN A 17 -7.18 7.60 15.89
C ASN A 17 -6.84 8.77 16.83
N GLU A 18 -6.76 8.54 18.14
CA GLU A 18 -6.38 9.57 19.13
C GLU A 18 -4.87 9.82 19.14
N GLU A 19 -4.05 8.83 18.79
CA GLU A 19 -2.58 8.94 18.79
C GLU A 19 -2.02 9.21 17.39
N ILE A 20 -2.59 8.58 16.36
CA ILE A 20 -2.10 8.67 14.98
C ILE A 20 -3.29 8.69 14.02
N LYS A 21 -3.36 9.74 13.19
CA LYS A 21 -4.40 9.85 12.15
C LYS A 21 -4.11 8.88 11.01
N ILE A 22 -4.73 7.70 11.06
CA ILE A 22 -4.57 6.62 10.07
C ILE A 22 -5.63 6.77 8.98
N SER A 23 -5.29 6.71 7.69
CA SER A 23 -6.32 6.63 6.63
C SER A 23 -6.67 5.18 6.30
N VAL A 24 -7.84 4.97 5.67
CA VAL A 24 -8.24 3.63 5.19
C VAL A 24 -7.26 3.14 4.10
N ASN A 25 -6.72 4.05 3.27
CA ASN A 25 -5.76 3.70 2.24
C ASN A 25 -4.46 3.14 2.83
N ASP A 26 -3.97 3.71 3.94
CA ASP A 26 -2.75 3.22 4.61
C ASP A 26 -2.91 1.77 5.09
N LEU A 27 -4.08 1.46 5.65
CA LEU A 27 -4.41 0.10 6.08
C LEU A 27 -4.49 -0.83 4.86
N LEU A 28 -5.13 -0.40 3.77
CA LEU A 28 -5.23 -1.19 2.55
C LEU A 28 -3.87 -1.48 1.92
N ILE A 29 -2.95 -0.50 1.91
CA ILE A 29 -1.58 -0.70 1.44
C ILE A 29 -0.89 -1.77 2.27
N LYS A 30 -0.99 -1.70 3.60
CA LYS A 30 -0.34 -2.68 4.47
C LYS A 30 -0.96 -4.08 4.30
N ILE A 31 -2.29 -4.17 4.21
CA ILE A 31 -2.99 -5.44 3.97
C ILE A 31 -2.60 -6.02 2.61
N ALA A 32 -2.56 -5.21 1.55
CA ALA A 32 -2.15 -5.65 0.23
C ALA A 32 -0.70 -6.15 0.24
N ALA A 33 0.21 -5.46 0.91
CA ALA A 33 1.60 -5.90 1.04
C ALA A 33 1.69 -7.27 1.73
N ILE A 34 0.96 -7.47 2.83
CA ILE A 34 0.92 -8.75 3.54
C ILE A 34 0.29 -9.85 2.66
N ALA A 35 -0.77 -9.53 1.92
CA ALA A 35 -1.40 -10.49 1.02
C ALA A 35 -0.43 -10.98 -0.08
N LEU A 36 0.42 -10.09 -0.60
CA LEU A 36 1.46 -10.44 -1.57
C LEU A 36 2.59 -11.30 -0.96
N VAL A 37 2.87 -11.15 0.35
CA VAL A 37 3.77 -12.08 1.06
C VAL A 37 3.15 -13.47 1.17
N ILE A 38 1.85 -13.55 1.50
CA ILE A 38 1.13 -14.83 1.68
C ILE A 38 1.01 -15.57 0.35
N VAL A 39 0.74 -14.85 -0.74
CA VAL A 39 0.51 -15.43 -2.07
C VAL A 39 1.49 -14.82 -3.08
N PRO A 40 2.77 -15.23 -3.06
CA PRO A 40 3.84 -14.58 -3.81
C PRO A 40 3.69 -14.70 -5.33
N ILE A 41 2.92 -15.67 -5.83
CA ILE A 41 2.65 -15.80 -7.27
C ILE A 41 1.89 -14.59 -7.84
N ILE A 42 1.12 -13.87 -7.01
CA ILE A 42 0.41 -12.66 -7.43
C ILE A 42 1.38 -11.49 -7.65
N ASN A 43 2.53 -11.49 -6.95
CA ASN A 43 3.57 -10.47 -7.15
C ASN A 43 4.44 -10.81 -8.37
N SER A 44 3.82 -10.84 -9.55
CA SER A 44 4.47 -11.20 -10.80
C SER A 44 4.01 -10.33 -11.97
N SER A 45 4.83 -10.30 -13.02
CA SER A 45 4.53 -9.65 -14.29
C SER A 45 4.63 -10.64 -15.44
N TRP A 46 3.94 -10.32 -16.53
CA TRP A 46 4.03 -11.07 -17.78
C TRP A 46 5.08 -10.42 -18.69
N GLU A 47 6.08 -11.21 -19.09
CA GLU A 47 7.11 -10.84 -20.06
C GLU A 47 6.96 -11.68 -21.33
N GLU A 48 7.66 -11.32 -22.41
CA GLU A 48 7.55 -12.00 -23.71
C GLU A 48 7.77 -13.53 -23.63
N TYR A 49 8.65 -13.97 -22.73
CA TYR A 49 9.06 -15.37 -22.61
C TYR A 49 8.53 -16.07 -21.35
N GLY A 50 7.61 -15.43 -20.61
CA GLY A 50 6.97 -16.04 -19.44
C GLY A 50 6.70 -15.08 -18.29
N THR A 51 6.43 -15.64 -17.11
CA THR A 51 6.08 -14.87 -15.91
C THR A 51 7.30 -14.59 -15.04
N ARG A 52 7.61 -13.33 -14.77
CA ARG A 52 8.64 -12.92 -13.79
C ARG A 52 7.99 -12.72 -12.42
N LYS A 53 8.51 -13.38 -11.39
CA LYS A 53 8.13 -13.15 -9.99
C LYS A 53 9.09 -12.15 -9.34
N TYR A 54 8.57 -11.33 -8.42
CA TYR A 54 9.35 -10.34 -7.68
C TYR A 54 9.43 -10.70 -6.19
N ASP A 55 10.61 -10.56 -5.61
CA ASP A 55 10.85 -10.76 -4.17
C ASP A 55 10.53 -9.52 -3.34
N SER A 56 10.69 -8.33 -3.93
CA SER A 56 10.32 -7.06 -3.31
C SER A 56 8.85 -6.75 -3.57
N ILE A 57 8.16 -6.27 -2.53
CA ILE A 57 6.76 -5.86 -2.62
C ILE A 57 6.69 -4.34 -2.67
N ASP A 58 6.45 -3.82 -3.86
CA ASP A 58 6.35 -2.39 -4.13
C ASP A 58 4.90 -2.04 -4.48
N ILE A 59 4.34 -1.02 -3.82
CA ILE A 59 2.94 -0.61 -4.03
C ILE A 59 2.90 0.79 -4.60
N ALA A 60 2.35 0.93 -5.80
CA ALA A 60 2.07 2.21 -6.43
C ALA A 60 0.69 2.73 -6.00
N ILE A 61 0.59 4.03 -5.76
CA ILE A 61 -0.65 4.69 -5.34
C ILE A 61 -1.03 5.74 -6.37
N ALA A 62 -2.27 5.71 -6.84
CA ALA A 62 -2.79 6.75 -7.72
C ALA A 62 -3.16 8.00 -6.91
N VAL A 63 -2.72 9.16 -7.38
CA VAL A 63 -3.03 10.46 -6.79
C VAL A 63 -4.07 11.18 -7.65
N LYS A 64 -4.86 12.08 -7.04
CA LYS A 64 -6.03 12.73 -7.64
C LYS A 64 -5.73 13.46 -8.97
N ASP A 65 -4.51 14.00 -9.14
CA ASP A 65 -4.10 14.70 -10.37
C ASP A 65 -3.48 13.78 -11.44
N GLY A 66 -3.45 12.47 -11.22
CA GLY A 66 -3.19 11.43 -12.23
C GLY A 66 -1.79 11.39 -12.87
N LEU A 67 -1.02 12.47 -12.79
CA LEU A 67 0.27 12.61 -13.45
C LEU A 67 1.42 11.99 -12.65
N LEU A 68 1.23 11.82 -11.33
CA LEU A 68 2.25 11.29 -10.42
C LEU A 68 1.73 10.01 -9.76
N THR A 69 2.57 8.97 -9.78
CA THR A 69 2.32 7.67 -9.15
C THR A 69 3.45 7.34 -8.17
N PRO A 70 3.38 7.80 -6.90
CA PRO A 70 4.38 7.45 -5.91
C PRO A 70 4.41 5.95 -5.65
N ILE A 71 5.62 5.41 -5.48
CA ILE A 71 5.86 3.98 -5.26
C ILE A 71 6.42 3.77 -3.86
N ILE A 72 5.65 3.09 -3.00
CA ILE A 72 6.12 2.65 -1.70
C ILE A 72 6.90 1.35 -1.88
N ARG A 73 8.23 1.47 -1.93
CA ARG A 73 9.11 0.29 -2.04
C ARG A 73 9.17 -0.54 -0.76
N ASN A 74 9.27 -1.87 -0.86
CA ASN A 74 9.33 -2.83 0.25
C ASN A 74 8.25 -2.55 1.32
N ALA A 75 6.99 -2.44 0.89
CA ALA A 75 5.85 -2.11 1.74
C ALA A 75 5.58 -3.16 2.84
N ASP A 76 6.00 -4.41 2.61
CA ASP A 76 5.97 -5.51 3.57
C ASP A 76 6.86 -5.23 4.79
N LYS A 77 8.06 -4.67 4.58
CA LYS A 77 9.06 -4.39 5.63
C LYS A 77 8.80 -3.09 6.40
N LYS A 78 7.95 -2.21 5.87
CA LYS A 78 7.66 -0.90 6.49
C LYS A 78 6.59 -1.02 7.58
N SER A 79 6.78 -0.32 8.69
CA SER A 79 5.73 -0.14 9.70
C SER A 79 4.62 0.78 9.17
N LEU A 80 3.44 0.70 9.79
CA LEU A 80 2.30 1.54 9.40
C LEU A 80 2.60 3.04 9.56
N SER A 81 3.34 3.42 10.60
CA SER A 81 3.80 4.80 10.83
C SER A 81 4.72 5.32 9.72
N VAL A 82 5.59 4.47 9.17
CA VAL A 82 6.44 4.84 8.02
C VAL A 82 5.60 5.00 6.74
N ILE A 83 4.62 4.14 6.50
CA ILE A 83 3.71 4.24 5.33
C ILE A 83 2.94 5.56 5.38
N LEU A 84 2.40 5.91 6.55
CA LEU A 84 1.66 7.15 6.80
C LEU A 84 2.49 8.40 6.53
N MET A 85 3.75 8.40 6.98
CA MET A 85 4.65 9.53 6.77
C MET A 85 5.05 9.66 5.29
N ARG A 86 5.23 8.53 4.61
CA ARG A 86 5.77 8.48 3.25
C ARG A 86 4.76 8.86 2.17
N GLN A 87 3.45 8.61 2.39
CA GLN A 87 2.39 9.16 1.53
C GLN A 87 2.50 10.69 1.35
N LYS A 88 3.07 11.42 2.31
CA LYS A 88 3.23 12.88 2.25
C LYS A 88 4.55 13.36 1.62
N PHE A 89 5.55 12.51 1.50
CA PHE A 89 6.91 12.91 1.13
C PHE A 89 7.30 12.56 -0.32
N ASP A 90 6.71 11.53 -0.91
CA ASP A 90 7.04 11.12 -2.29
C ASP A 90 6.40 12.05 -3.37
N TYR A 91 5.84 13.21 -2.98
CA TYR A 91 5.38 14.28 -3.89
C TYR A 91 6.53 15.07 -4.53
N VAL A 92 7.77 14.98 -4.02
CA VAL A 92 8.84 15.94 -4.36
C VAL A 92 9.98 15.34 -5.18
N CYS A 93 10.07 14.03 -5.37
CA CYS A 93 11.24 13.41 -6.00
C CYS A 93 10.90 12.69 -7.31
N SER A 94 10.44 13.45 -8.29
CA SER A 94 10.56 13.11 -9.72
C SER A 94 10.67 14.41 -10.51
N SER A 95 11.76 15.13 -10.25
CA SER A 95 12.34 16.20 -11.07
C SER A 95 13.81 15.89 -11.25
#